data_AF-A0A286USA0-F1
#
_entry.id   AF-A0A286USA0-F1
#
_cell.length_a   1.000
_cell.length_b   1.000
_cell.length_c   1.000
_cell.angle_alpha   90.00
_cell.angle_beta   90.00
_cell.angle_gamma   90.00
#
_symmetry.space_group_name_H-M   'P 1'
#
loop_
_entity.id
_entity.type
_entity.pdbx_description
1 polymer ?
#
loop_
_entity_poly.entity_id
_entity_poly.type
_entity_poly.pdbx_seq_one_letter_code
_entity_poly.pdbx_strand_id
1 'polypeptide(L)'
;MPFTVQFIMNAITTRSLYRSCLREVTRLPYAYLRTFFRLKFRDDFTSLLATQPTVNDTRSVKLRRIGRELKKLREANDGNKKAFIRVLDTAYGRRGKLKNELLEPFLCSSVGKPPPLIPGVEKSRPPVYGPELTALHISPVSRRTKPLDIKSLAHPPTLSPRADPSSEEARLLGPLSKRLEVNTRWRFFANEAKKLYPPLHVETEIHSPKSEKDDVLSSPAVNEFMPAKGGFQDLGILEHLESLARRIERPKTRREKRELMKKSPDTSEENSAKNPQVFPNRFLKRTHLALLKRIPKLTYRSKGPDKPGKFDVSMPSQGVTASRIPLIDDHNMIWLQRAKELKDLSK
;
A
#
# COMPACT_ATOMS: atom_id res chain seq x y z
N MET A 1 28.35 -37.16 13.41
CA MET A 1 29.20 -36.12 12.78
C MET A 1 28.61 -35.36 11.55
N PRO A 2 27.45 -35.69 10.92
CA PRO A 2 26.99 -34.94 9.72
C PRO A 2 26.32 -33.57 10.01
N PHE A 3 25.95 -33.29 11.27
CA PHE A 3 25.19 -32.07 11.61
C PHE A 3 26.01 -30.77 11.53
N THR A 4 27.33 -30.83 11.76
CA THR A 4 28.19 -29.62 11.77
C THR A 4 28.46 -29.09 10.37
N VAL A 5 28.69 -29.96 9.39
CA VAL A 5 28.93 -29.56 7.99
C VAL A 5 27.69 -28.91 7.36
N GLN A 6 26.50 -29.48 7.62
CA GLN A 6 25.24 -28.93 7.11
C GLN A 6 24.93 -27.54 7.70
N PHE A 7 25.27 -27.32 8.98
CA PHE A 7 25.11 -26.02 9.62
C PHE A 7 26.02 -24.95 9.00
N ILE A 8 27.29 -25.28 8.73
CA ILE A 8 28.27 -24.35 8.13
C ILE A 8 27.86 -23.97 6.70
N MET A 9 27.47 -24.93 5.87
CA MET A 9 27.00 -24.67 4.50
C MET A 9 25.76 -23.75 4.47
N ASN A 10 24.85 -23.93 5.43
CA ASN A 10 23.67 -23.08 5.56
C ASN A 10 24.01 -21.64 6.04
N ALA A 11 25.06 -21.48 6.84
CA ALA A 11 25.51 -20.16 7.28
C ALA A 11 26.17 -19.36 6.14
N ILE A 12 26.98 -20.03 5.31
CA ILE A 12 27.65 -19.40 4.17
C ILE A 12 26.62 -18.94 3.13
N THR A 13 25.64 -19.78 2.81
CA THR A 13 24.58 -19.47 1.85
C THR A 13 23.65 -18.36 2.33
N THR A 14 23.33 -18.29 3.63
CA THR A 14 22.49 -17.19 4.16
C THR A 14 23.22 -15.84 4.09
N ARG A 15 24.51 -15.79 4.45
CA ARG A 15 25.30 -14.55 4.40
C ARG A 15 25.51 -14.05 2.98
N SER A 16 25.78 -14.94 2.03
CA SER A 16 25.94 -14.57 0.61
C SER A 16 24.62 -14.09 0.01
N LEU A 17 23.50 -14.72 0.35
CA LEU A 17 22.16 -14.30 -0.06
C LEU A 17 21.81 -12.91 0.50
N TYR A 18 22.09 -12.67 1.78
CA TYR A 18 21.84 -11.37 2.41
C TYR A 18 22.66 -10.25 1.74
N ARG A 19 23.95 -10.48 1.50
CA ARG A 19 24.81 -9.53 0.76
C ARG A 19 24.27 -9.27 -0.64
N SER A 20 23.79 -10.30 -1.33
CA SER A 20 23.16 -10.16 -2.65
C SER A 20 21.90 -9.30 -2.58
N CYS A 21 21.03 -9.50 -1.59
CA CYS A 21 19.87 -8.64 -1.37
C CYS A 21 20.30 -7.18 -1.18
N LEU A 22 21.28 -6.90 -0.33
CA LEU A 22 21.75 -5.53 -0.06
C LEU A 22 22.33 -4.86 -1.31
N ARG A 23 23.06 -5.59 -2.15
CA ARG A 23 23.58 -5.10 -3.44
C ARG A 23 22.46 -4.77 -4.43
N GLU A 24 21.39 -5.56 -4.47
CA GLU A 24 20.23 -5.22 -5.31
C GLU A 24 19.46 -4.02 -4.76
N VAL A 25 19.40 -3.87 -3.44
CA VAL A 25 18.73 -2.73 -2.82
C VAL A 25 19.45 -1.41 -3.11
N THR A 26 20.79 -1.38 -3.18
CA THR A 26 21.52 -0.15 -3.54
C THR A 26 21.28 0.31 -4.98
N ARG A 27 20.83 -0.59 -5.88
CA ARG A 27 20.45 -0.27 -7.26
C ARG A 27 19.08 0.41 -7.39
N LEU A 28 18.25 0.39 -6.34
CA LEU A 28 16.92 1.02 -6.37
C LEU A 28 17.02 2.55 -6.51
N PRO A 29 16.07 3.22 -7.18
CA PRO A 29 16.21 4.62 -7.60
C PRO A 29 16.26 5.65 -6.47
N TYR A 30 15.49 5.49 -5.39
CA TYR A 30 15.35 6.53 -4.36
C TYR A 30 15.50 6.00 -2.93
N ALA A 31 15.92 6.88 -2.04
CA ALA A 31 16.37 6.56 -0.68
C ALA A 31 15.32 5.79 0.14
N TYR A 32 14.04 6.18 0.06
CA TYR A 32 12.97 5.49 0.78
C TYR A 32 12.89 4.00 0.47
N LEU A 33 12.91 3.59 -0.81
CA LEU A 33 12.91 2.17 -1.18
C LEU A 33 14.15 1.45 -0.64
N ARG A 34 15.30 2.11 -0.68
CA ARG A 34 16.55 1.53 -0.18
C ARG A 34 16.44 1.25 1.31
N THR A 35 15.97 2.22 2.09
CA THR A 35 15.79 2.09 3.53
C THR A 35 14.74 1.04 3.86
N PHE A 36 13.58 1.07 3.19
CA PHE A 36 12.51 0.10 3.40
C PHE A 36 12.97 -1.34 3.16
N PHE A 37 13.59 -1.63 2.01
CA PHE A 37 14.01 -3.00 1.71
C PHE A 37 15.21 -3.45 2.54
N ARG A 38 16.10 -2.54 2.96
CA ARG A 38 17.16 -2.85 3.94
C ARG A 38 16.56 -3.33 5.26
N LEU A 39 15.62 -2.58 5.82
CA LEU A 39 14.94 -2.95 7.07
C LEU A 39 14.16 -4.25 6.90
N LYS A 40 13.37 -4.36 5.82
CA LYS A 40 12.61 -5.58 5.53
C LYS A 40 13.49 -6.83 5.42
N PHE A 41 14.60 -6.78 4.68
CA PHE A 41 15.49 -7.93 4.59
C PHE A 41 16.16 -8.22 5.92
N ARG A 42 16.56 -7.20 6.68
CA ARG A 42 17.07 -7.40 8.04
C ARG A 42 16.06 -8.20 8.87
N ASP A 43 14.79 -7.82 8.87
CA ASP A 43 13.74 -8.52 9.63
C ASP A 43 13.50 -9.95 9.11
N ASP A 44 13.45 -10.14 7.79
CA ASP A 44 13.26 -11.46 7.18
C ASP A 44 14.42 -12.42 7.54
N PHE A 45 15.67 -11.92 7.55
CA PHE A 45 16.84 -12.71 7.96
C PHE A 45 16.90 -12.93 9.47
N THR A 46 16.55 -11.94 10.29
CA THR A 46 16.40 -12.12 11.75
C THR A 46 15.36 -13.19 12.05
N SER A 47 14.20 -13.14 11.41
CA SER A 47 13.14 -14.14 11.54
C SER A 47 13.59 -15.53 11.08
N LEU A 48 14.41 -15.61 10.03
CA LEU A 48 14.98 -16.87 9.55
C LEU A 48 15.98 -17.46 10.54
N LEU A 49 16.87 -16.65 11.10
CA LEU A 49 17.88 -17.07 12.08
C LEU A 49 17.24 -17.49 13.41
N ALA A 50 16.17 -16.82 13.83
CA ALA A 50 15.40 -17.19 15.02
C ALA A 50 14.58 -18.49 14.85
N THR A 51 14.40 -18.97 13.62
CA THR A 51 13.65 -20.22 13.37
C THR A 51 14.53 -21.41 13.71
N GLN A 52 14.18 -22.13 14.78
CA GLN A 52 14.84 -23.38 15.10
C GLN A 52 14.70 -24.36 13.93
N PRO A 53 15.74 -25.15 13.62
CA PRO A 53 15.68 -26.21 12.63
C PRO A 53 14.80 -27.34 13.17
N THR A 54 13.50 -27.10 13.20
CA THR A 54 12.48 -28.11 13.53
C THR A 54 12.27 -29.02 12.32
N VAL A 55 11.65 -30.19 12.57
CA VAL A 55 11.38 -31.25 11.59
C VAL A 55 10.63 -30.74 10.34
N ASN A 56 9.93 -29.62 10.45
CA ASN A 56 9.23 -29.01 9.33
C ASN A 56 10.13 -28.02 8.57
N ASP A 57 10.12 -28.15 7.24
CA ASP A 57 10.88 -27.41 6.20
C ASP A 57 10.66 -25.86 6.18
N THR A 58 10.23 -25.28 7.29
CA THR A 58 9.92 -23.86 7.50
C THR A 58 11.09 -22.94 7.18
N ARG A 59 12.32 -23.32 7.54
CA ARG A 59 13.53 -22.55 7.24
C ARG A 59 13.79 -22.48 5.73
N SER A 60 13.62 -23.59 5.01
CA SER A 60 13.79 -23.56 3.55
C SER A 60 12.66 -22.80 2.87
N VAL A 61 11.42 -22.87 3.39
CA VAL A 61 10.30 -22.05 2.88
C VAL A 61 10.59 -20.55 3.03
N LYS A 62 11.17 -20.13 4.18
CA LYS A 62 11.63 -18.74 4.38
C LYS A 62 12.77 -18.37 3.41
N LEU A 63 13.77 -19.24 3.24
CA LEU A 63 14.84 -19.04 2.26
C LEU A 63 14.30 -18.89 0.83
N ARG A 64 13.40 -19.79 0.40
CA ARG A 64 12.73 -19.73 -0.91
C ARG A 64 11.90 -18.45 -1.06
N ARG A 65 11.28 -17.96 0.01
CA ARG A 65 10.56 -16.68 0.00
C ARG A 65 11.53 -15.52 -0.23
N ILE A 66 12.64 -15.44 0.52
CA ILE A 66 13.67 -14.39 0.34
C ILE A 66 14.26 -14.46 -1.07
N GLY A 67 14.59 -15.65 -1.57
CA GLY A 67 15.10 -15.83 -2.94
C GLY A 67 14.12 -15.33 -4.02
N ARG A 68 12.81 -15.59 -3.84
CA ARG A 68 11.76 -15.03 -4.73
C ARG A 68 11.66 -13.51 -4.65
N GLU A 69 11.91 -12.91 -3.49
CA GLU A 69 11.92 -11.45 -3.32
C GLU A 69 13.17 -10.83 -3.97
N LEU A 70 14.34 -11.44 -3.80
CA LEU A 70 15.57 -11.04 -4.50
C LEU A 70 15.41 -11.13 -6.02
N LYS A 71 14.82 -12.21 -6.55
CA LYS A 71 14.55 -12.34 -7.99
C LYS A 71 13.67 -11.20 -8.51
N LYS A 72 12.62 -10.83 -7.76
CA LYS A 72 11.76 -9.70 -8.14
C LYS A 72 12.49 -8.36 -8.09
N LEU A 73 13.40 -8.15 -7.14
CA LEU A 73 14.22 -6.94 -7.08
C LEU A 73 15.18 -6.85 -8.27
N ARG A 74 15.83 -7.96 -8.63
CA ARG A 74 16.65 -8.05 -9.86
C ARG A 74 15.83 -7.69 -11.09
N GLU A 75 14.71 -8.38 -11.30
CA GLU A 75 13.79 -8.09 -12.40
C GLU A 75 13.37 -6.61 -12.43
N ALA A 76 13.10 -6.01 -11.26
CA ALA A 76 12.74 -4.59 -11.16
C ALA A 76 13.92 -3.66 -11.54
N ASN A 77 15.13 -3.97 -11.06
CA ASN A 77 16.37 -3.23 -11.38
C ASN A 77 16.75 -3.36 -12.86
N ASP A 78 16.44 -4.50 -13.47
CA ASP A 78 16.67 -4.79 -14.89
C ASP A 78 15.57 -4.19 -15.80
N GLY A 79 14.60 -3.47 -15.20
CA GLY A 79 13.61 -2.70 -15.94
C GLY A 79 12.25 -3.38 -16.16
N ASN A 80 11.97 -4.50 -15.52
CA ASN A 80 10.64 -5.09 -15.60
C ASN A 80 9.61 -4.21 -14.87
N LYS A 81 8.78 -3.50 -15.65
CA LYS A 81 7.70 -2.63 -15.14
C LYS A 81 6.79 -3.32 -14.13
N LYS A 82 6.38 -4.57 -14.38
CA LYS A 82 5.47 -5.30 -13.49
C LYS A 82 6.16 -5.66 -12.17
N ALA A 83 7.45 -6.02 -12.22
CA ALA A 83 8.23 -6.28 -11.01
C ALA A 83 8.43 -5.01 -10.19
N PHE A 84 8.76 -3.89 -10.84
CA PHE A 84 8.92 -2.60 -10.17
C PHE A 84 7.62 -2.12 -9.50
N ILE A 85 6.47 -2.25 -10.16
CA ILE A 85 5.17 -1.94 -9.52
C ILE A 85 4.92 -2.82 -8.29
N ARG A 86 5.33 -4.10 -8.31
CA ARG A 86 5.21 -4.96 -7.13
C ARG A 86 6.15 -4.54 -5.99
N VAL A 87 7.34 -4.03 -6.32
CA VAL A 87 8.30 -3.47 -5.35
C VAL A 87 7.69 -2.23 -4.69
N LEU A 88 7.11 -1.32 -5.47
CA LEU A 88 6.35 -0.16 -4.98
C LEU A 88 5.16 -0.59 -4.11
N ASP A 89 4.33 -1.51 -4.61
CA ASP A 89 3.16 -2.01 -3.87
C ASP A 89 3.53 -2.64 -2.52
N THR A 90 4.73 -3.22 -2.41
CA THR A 90 5.21 -3.79 -1.15
C THR A 90 5.71 -2.69 -0.22
N ALA A 91 6.48 -1.72 -0.73
CA ALA A 91 7.06 -0.64 0.06
C ALA A 91 6.00 0.34 0.60
N TYR A 92 4.97 0.65 -0.18
CA TYR A 92 3.88 1.55 0.24
C TYR A 92 2.66 0.80 0.81
N GLY A 93 2.86 -0.43 1.28
CA GLY A 93 1.83 -1.19 2.00
C GLY A 93 0.56 -1.46 1.19
N ARG A 94 0.64 -1.58 -0.14
CA ARG A 94 -0.49 -2.05 -0.98
C ARG A 94 -0.61 -3.57 -0.94
N ARG A 95 0.46 -4.27 -0.56
CA ARG A 95 0.54 -5.74 -0.45
C ARG A 95 1.45 -6.14 0.72
N GLY A 96 1.24 -7.35 1.24
CA GLY A 96 2.14 -7.99 2.19
C GLY A 96 1.84 -7.63 3.63
N LYS A 97 2.85 -7.74 4.50
CA LYS A 97 2.74 -7.51 5.95
C LYS A 97 2.37 -6.05 6.26
N LEU A 98 3.11 -5.12 5.67
CA LEU A 98 2.88 -3.68 5.85
C LEU A 98 1.46 -3.26 5.49
N LYS A 99 0.84 -3.88 4.48
CA LYS A 99 -0.58 -3.63 4.18
C LYS A 99 -1.48 -3.88 5.38
N ASN A 100 -1.27 -5.00 6.06
CA ASN A 100 -2.07 -5.39 7.20
C ASN A 100 -1.78 -4.47 8.39
N GLU A 101 -0.51 -4.14 8.64
CA GLU A 101 -0.10 -3.20 9.70
C GLU A 101 -0.73 -1.81 9.50
N LEU A 102 -0.83 -1.32 8.26
CA LEU A 102 -1.52 -0.06 7.97
C LEU A 102 -3.04 -0.14 8.08
N LEU A 103 -3.63 -1.33 7.94
CA LEU A 103 -5.09 -1.52 8.01
C LEU A 103 -5.55 -1.85 9.45
N GLU A 104 -4.66 -2.40 10.27
CA GLU A 104 -4.94 -2.86 11.64
C GLU A 104 -5.55 -1.78 12.55
N PRO A 105 -5.07 -0.51 12.55
CA PRO A 105 -5.69 0.56 13.34
C PRO A 105 -7.17 0.76 13.01
N PHE A 106 -7.56 0.58 11.74
CA PHE A 106 -8.94 0.73 11.29
C PHE A 106 -9.81 -0.51 11.59
N LEU A 107 -9.19 -1.69 11.70
CA LEU A 107 -9.89 -2.94 12.03
C LEU A 107 -10.21 -3.04 13.53
N CYS A 108 -9.40 -2.43 14.39
CA CYS A 108 -9.57 -2.46 15.84
C CYS A 108 -10.40 -1.30 16.40
N SER A 109 -11.18 -0.60 15.55
CA SER A 109 -11.98 0.56 15.95
C SER A 109 -12.86 0.24 17.17
N SER A 110 -12.93 1.18 18.12
CA SER A 110 -13.62 1.07 19.41
C SER A 110 -15.15 1.12 19.31
N VAL A 111 -15.71 0.99 18.11
CA VAL A 111 -17.16 1.02 17.90
C VAL A 111 -17.85 0.00 18.80
N GLY A 112 -18.98 0.42 19.40
CA GLY A 112 -19.81 -0.42 20.26
C GLY A 112 -20.06 -1.78 19.62
N LYS A 113 -19.52 -2.84 20.24
CA LYS A 113 -19.62 -4.19 19.69
C LYS A 113 -21.07 -4.65 19.82
N PRO A 114 -21.67 -5.21 18.75
CA PRO A 114 -23.03 -5.72 18.80
C PRO A 114 -23.15 -6.86 19.83
N PRO A 115 -24.38 -7.19 20.26
CA PRO A 115 -24.60 -8.33 21.12
C PRO A 115 -24.10 -9.63 20.45
N PRO A 116 -23.63 -10.60 21.23
CA PRO A 116 -23.20 -11.89 20.68
C PRO A 116 -24.39 -12.61 20.07
N LEU A 117 -24.21 -13.19 18.87
CA LEU A 117 -25.28 -13.93 18.20
C LEU A 117 -25.67 -15.20 18.97
N ILE A 118 -24.68 -15.84 19.60
CA ILE A 118 -24.85 -16.99 20.49
C ILE A 118 -24.72 -16.49 21.94
N PRO A 119 -25.79 -16.59 22.75
CA PRO A 119 -25.74 -16.20 24.15
C PRO A 119 -24.58 -16.88 24.89
N GLY A 120 -23.85 -16.12 25.72
CA GLY A 120 -22.71 -16.62 26.49
C GLY A 120 -21.39 -16.81 25.71
N VAL A 121 -21.38 -16.63 24.39
CA VAL A 121 -20.16 -16.79 23.56
C VAL A 121 -19.74 -15.45 22.96
N GLU A 122 -18.84 -14.72 23.62
CA GLU A 122 -18.43 -13.38 23.16
C GLU A 122 -17.76 -13.37 21.78
N LYS A 123 -17.04 -14.45 21.42
CA LYS A 123 -16.43 -14.62 20.10
C LYS A 123 -17.45 -14.72 18.96
N SER A 124 -18.74 -14.92 19.30
CA SER A 124 -19.84 -14.95 18.33
C SER A 124 -20.35 -13.55 17.95
N ARG A 125 -19.80 -12.48 18.52
CA ARG A 125 -20.11 -11.10 18.11
C ARG A 125 -19.70 -10.92 16.64
N PRO A 126 -20.60 -10.47 15.76
CA PRO A 126 -20.24 -10.20 14.39
C PRO A 126 -19.25 -9.02 14.34
N PRO A 127 -18.27 -9.06 13.42
CA PRO A 127 -17.38 -7.92 13.20
C PRO A 127 -18.20 -6.73 12.71
N VAL A 128 -17.92 -5.54 13.25
CA VAL A 128 -18.50 -4.27 12.79
C VAL A 128 -17.38 -3.39 12.29
N TYR A 129 -17.56 -2.81 11.12
CA TYR A 129 -16.60 -1.87 10.56
C TYR A 129 -16.80 -0.49 11.17
N GLY A 130 -15.69 0.14 11.55
CA GLY A 130 -15.68 1.55 11.94
C GLY A 130 -16.15 2.47 10.80
N PRO A 131 -16.52 3.72 11.12
CA PRO A 131 -16.95 4.69 10.11
C PRO A 131 -15.86 4.97 9.06
N GLU A 132 -14.57 4.88 9.43
CA GLU A 132 -13.45 4.99 8.47
C GLU A 132 -13.48 3.83 7.47
N LEU A 133 -13.63 2.62 8.00
CA LEU A 133 -13.50 1.40 7.23
C LEU A 133 -14.75 1.17 6.36
N THR A 134 -15.94 1.54 6.84
CA THR A 134 -17.16 1.58 6.02
C THR A 134 -17.03 2.56 4.85
N ALA A 135 -16.51 3.77 5.07
CA ALA A 135 -16.24 4.72 3.99
C ALA A 135 -15.26 4.15 2.96
N LEU A 136 -14.20 3.46 3.41
CA LEU A 136 -13.27 2.75 2.54
C LEU A 136 -13.92 1.55 1.80
N HIS A 137 -14.94 0.90 2.34
CA HIS A 137 -15.64 -0.19 1.65
C HIS A 137 -16.58 0.30 0.54
N ILE A 138 -17.24 1.43 0.78
CA ILE A 138 -18.23 2.03 -0.11
C ILE A 138 -17.53 2.79 -1.24
N SER A 139 -16.35 3.35 -0.99
CA SER A 139 -15.62 4.09 -2.04
C SER A 139 -15.05 3.16 -3.13
N PRO A 140 -15.18 3.55 -4.42
CA PRO A 140 -14.61 2.79 -5.54
C PRO A 140 -13.08 2.87 -5.60
N VAL A 141 -12.46 3.84 -4.94
CA VAL A 141 -11.02 4.12 -5.03
C VAL A 141 -10.20 3.18 -4.15
N SER A 142 -10.70 2.94 -2.93
CA SER A 142 -10.02 2.19 -1.87
C SER A 142 -10.07 0.69 -2.08
N ARG A 143 -10.76 0.18 -3.11
CA ARG A 143 -10.93 -1.25 -3.34
C ARG A 143 -10.28 -1.75 -4.61
N ARG A 144 -9.85 -3.01 -4.56
CA ARG A 144 -9.45 -3.79 -5.74
C ARG A 144 -10.63 -4.25 -6.58
N THR A 145 -11.79 -4.34 -5.96
CA THR A 145 -13.04 -4.86 -6.52
C THR A 145 -14.10 -3.77 -6.53
N LYS A 146 -15.28 -4.07 -7.07
CA LYS A 146 -16.44 -3.15 -7.05
C LYS A 146 -16.71 -2.65 -5.63
N PRO A 147 -17.15 -1.37 -5.46
CA PRO A 147 -17.55 -0.82 -4.17
C PRO A 147 -18.67 -1.63 -3.52
N LEU A 148 -18.77 -1.58 -2.19
CA LEU A 148 -19.72 -2.39 -1.44
C LEU A 148 -20.99 -1.59 -1.24
N ASP A 149 -22.13 -2.24 -1.37
CA ASP A 149 -23.39 -1.62 -0.98
C ASP A 149 -23.47 -1.55 0.55
N ILE A 150 -24.09 -0.51 1.08
CA ILE A 150 -24.28 -0.30 2.52
C ILE A 150 -25.09 -1.47 3.08
N LYS A 151 -26.10 -1.95 2.34
CA LYS A 151 -26.94 -3.09 2.73
C LYS A 151 -26.11 -4.37 2.90
N SER A 152 -25.13 -4.58 2.04
CA SER A 152 -24.27 -5.77 2.10
C SER A 152 -23.25 -5.76 3.24
N LEU A 153 -22.99 -4.60 3.88
CA LEU A 153 -22.23 -4.53 5.12
C LEU A 153 -23.05 -5.07 6.30
N ALA A 154 -24.36 -4.82 6.31
CA ALA A 154 -25.28 -5.31 7.33
C ALA A 154 -25.64 -6.79 7.12
N HIS A 155 -25.99 -7.15 5.88
CA HIS A 155 -26.37 -8.51 5.49
C HIS A 155 -25.50 -9.00 4.32
N PRO A 156 -24.44 -9.78 4.59
CA PRO A 156 -23.54 -10.27 3.55
C PRO A 156 -24.26 -11.07 2.47
N PRO A 157 -23.98 -10.85 1.17
CA PRO A 157 -24.61 -11.61 0.08
C PRO A 157 -24.21 -13.09 0.06
N THR A 158 -23.16 -13.47 0.80
CA THR A 158 -22.75 -14.87 0.98
C THR A 158 -23.60 -15.61 2.01
N LEU A 159 -24.42 -14.89 2.78
CA LEU A 159 -25.31 -15.49 3.77
C LEU A 159 -26.55 -16.03 3.07
N SER A 160 -26.96 -17.27 3.38
CA SER A 160 -28.19 -17.82 2.79
C SER A 160 -29.41 -17.06 3.32
N PRO A 161 -30.50 -16.93 2.54
CA PRO A 161 -31.71 -16.26 3.02
C PRO A 161 -32.32 -16.98 4.24
N ARG A 162 -32.01 -18.27 4.46
CA ARG A 162 -32.32 -19.02 5.70
C ARG A 162 -31.83 -18.39 7.01
N ALA A 163 -30.90 -17.42 6.95
CA ALA A 163 -30.48 -16.69 8.13
C ALA A 163 -31.60 -15.79 8.67
N ASP A 164 -32.50 -15.32 7.80
CA ASP A 164 -33.67 -14.58 8.21
C ASP A 164 -34.80 -15.58 8.53
N PRO A 165 -35.31 -15.61 9.78
CA PRO A 165 -36.30 -16.59 10.20
C PRO A 165 -37.67 -16.38 9.52
N SER A 166 -37.92 -15.19 8.97
CA SER A 166 -39.11 -14.86 8.20
C SER A 166 -39.05 -15.30 6.73
N SER A 167 -37.89 -15.75 6.25
CA SER A 167 -37.73 -16.19 4.86
C SER A 167 -38.47 -17.51 4.59
N GLU A 168 -38.99 -17.67 3.37
CA GLU A 168 -39.64 -18.92 2.95
C GLU A 168 -38.69 -20.12 3.02
N GLU A 169 -37.41 -19.93 2.69
CA GLU A 169 -36.40 -21.00 2.81
C GLU A 169 -36.16 -21.42 4.27
N ALA A 170 -36.16 -20.48 5.22
CA ALA A 170 -36.07 -20.84 6.64
C ALA A 170 -37.32 -21.60 7.09
N ARG A 171 -38.49 -21.28 6.54
CA ARG A 171 -39.74 -21.99 6.83
C ARG A 171 -39.76 -23.41 6.26
N LEU A 172 -39.23 -23.60 5.05
CA LEU A 172 -39.19 -24.91 4.37
C LEU A 172 -38.07 -25.82 4.87
N LEU A 173 -36.86 -25.28 5.07
CA LEU A 173 -35.66 -26.06 5.39
C LEU A 173 -35.18 -25.92 6.84
N GLY A 174 -35.83 -25.06 7.62
CA GLY A 174 -35.41 -24.67 8.97
C GLY A 174 -34.37 -23.53 8.98
N PRO A 175 -34.26 -22.80 10.12
CA PRO A 175 -33.34 -21.67 10.25
C PRO A 175 -31.87 -22.10 10.17
N LEU A 176 -31.01 -21.19 9.70
CA LEU A 176 -29.56 -21.44 9.66
C LEU A 176 -28.99 -21.54 11.08
N SER A 177 -28.04 -22.47 11.30
CA SER A 177 -27.40 -22.56 12.61
C SER A 177 -26.56 -21.30 12.91
N LYS A 178 -26.70 -20.77 14.12
CA LYS A 178 -26.02 -19.54 14.55
C LYS A 178 -24.50 -19.61 14.38
N ARG A 179 -23.89 -20.78 14.59
CA ARG A 179 -22.44 -20.98 14.39
C ARG A 179 -22.03 -20.82 12.92
N LEU A 180 -22.82 -21.37 12.00
CA LEU A 180 -22.57 -21.21 10.56
C LEU A 180 -22.77 -19.77 10.11
N GLU A 181 -23.78 -19.08 10.63
CA GLU A 181 -23.99 -17.67 10.37
C GLU A 181 -22.79 -16.82 10.81
N VAL A 182 -22.33 -16.99 12.07
CA VAL A 182 -21.15 -16.31 12.60
C VAL A 182 -19.93 -16.55 11.71
N ASN A 183 -19.65 -17.82 11.39
CA ASN A 183 -18.50 -18.17 10.55
C ASN A 183 -18.59 -17.56 9.15
N THR A 184 -19.79 -17.53 8.57
CA THR A 184 -20.03 -16.97 7.24
C THR A 184 -19.81 -15.46 7.25
N ARG A 185 -20.34 -14.75 8.25
CA ARG A 185 -20.09 -13.32 8.46
C ARG A 185 -18.59 -13.06 8.65
N TRP A 186 -17.90 -13.75 9.57
CA TRP A 186 -16.46 -13.55 9.77
C TRP A 186 -15.62 -13.79 8.50
N ARG A 187 -15.93 -14.84 7.74
CA ARG A 187 -15.26 -15.11 6.45
C ARG A 187 -15.49 -13.98 5.45
N PHE A 188 -16.73 -13.51 5.33
CA PHE A 188 -17.06 -12.39 4.45
C PHE A 188 -16.24 -11.16 4.83
N PHE A 189 -16.29 -10.74 6.09
CA PHE A 189 -15.61 -9.54 6.56
C PHE A 189 -14.08 -9.64 6.43
N ALA A 190 -13.49 -10.78 6.78
CA ALA A 190 -12.05 -10.99 6.62
C ALA A 190 -11.63 -10.98 5.15
N ASN A 191 -12.47 -11.50 4.24
CA ASN A 191 -12.20 -11.47 2.81
C ASN A 191 -12.40 -10.09 2.20
N GLU A 192 -13.39 -9.33 2.66
CA GLU A 192 -13.61 -7.95 2.24
C GLU A 192 -12.48 -7.03 2.71
N ALA A 193 -12.03 -7.15 3.96
CA ALA A 193 -10.89 -6.37 4.47
C ALA A 193 -9.61 -6.60 3.64
N LYS A 194 -9.36 -7.84 3.18
CA LYS A 194 -8.23 -8.17 2.30
C LYS A 194 -8.29 -7.46 0.93
N LYS A 195 -9.45 -6.97 0.49
CA LYS A 195 -9.63 -6.29 -0.80
C LYS A 195 -9.36 -4.79 -0.72
N LEU A 196 -9.32 -4.21 0.49
CA LEU A 196 -9.06 -2.80 0.71
C LEU A 196 -7.61 -2.41 0.47
N TYR A 197 -7.41 -1.16 0.08
CA TYR A 197 -6.14 -0.46 0.08
C TYR A 197 -6.11 0.46 1.31
N PRO A 198 -5.11 0.33 2.20
CA PRO A 198 -5.08 1.17 3.40
C PRO A 198 -4.79 2.63 3.04
N PRO A 199 -5.44 3.63 3.66
CA PRO A 199 -5.06 5.02 3.45
C PRO A 199 -3.64 5.25 3.98
N LEU A 200 -2.83 6.07 3.28
CA LEU A 200 -1.52 6.47 3.77
C LEU A 200 -1.61 7.68 4.70
N HIS A 201 -2.61 8.53 4.49
CA HIS A 201 -2.80 9.79 5.17
C HIS A 201 -4.29 9.99 5.46
N VAL A 202 -4.58 10.50 6.65
CA VAL A 202 -5.92 10.86 7.11
C VAL A 202 -5.91 12.37 7.37
N GLU A 203 -6.62 13.13 6.54
CA GLU A 203 -6.75 14.58 6.72
C GLU A 203 -7.97 14.88 7.57
N THR A 204 -7.82 15.83 8.48
CA THR A 204 -8.91 16.33 9.32
C THR A 204 -9.27 17.73 8.85
N GLU A 205 -10.41 17.85 8.17
CA GLU A 205 -11.01 19.14 7.81
C GLU A 205 -11.95 19.56 8.95
N ILE A 206 -11.49 20.51 9.77
CA ILE A 206 -12.32 21.14 10.79
C ILE A 206 -12.90 22.41 10.17
N HIS A 207 -14.17 22.36 9.79
CA HIS A 207 -14.90 23.56 9.40
C HIS A 207 -15.34 24.30 10.67
N SER A 208 -14.43 25.06 11.28
CA SER A 208 -14.82 26.06 12.28
C SER A 208 -15.37 27.29 11.55
N PRO A 209 -16.55 27.80 11.94
CA PRO A 209 -17.08 29.03 11.37
C PRO A 209 -16.27 30.24 11.86
N LYS A 210 -15.21 30.62 11.14
CA LYS A 210 -14.52 31.93 11.14
C LYS A 210 -14.22 32.62 12.50
N SER A 211 -14.28 31.93 13.63
CA SER A 211 -13.86 32.48 14.92
C SER A 211 -12.33 32.44 15.01
N GLU A 212 -11.75 33.59 15.32
CA GLU A 212 -10.32 33.85 15.41
C GLU A 212 -9.58 32.80 16.27
N LYS A 213 -8.63 32.11 15.61
CA LYS A 213 -7.27 31.72 16.06
C LYS A 213 -6.96 32.10 17.52
N ASP A 214 -6.61 31.23 18.46
CA ASP A 214 -5.80 30.01 18.47
C ASP A 214 -6.08 29.30 19.82
N ASP A 215 -6.40 27.99 19.86
CA ASP A 215 -6.19 27.04 21.01
C ASP A 215 -7.10 25.78 21.01
N VAL A 216 -8.01 25.61 20.06
CA VAL A 216 -9.06 24.56 20.13
C VAL A 216 -8.54 23.12 19.99
N LEU A 217 -7.27 22.91 19.63
CA LEU A 217 -6.67 21.57 19.52
C LEU A 217 -6.46 20.85 20.87
N SER A 218 -6.64 21.53 22.00
CA SER A 218 -6.39 20.97 23.34
C SER A 218 -7.64 20.49 24.08
N SER A 219 -8.84 20.60 23.51
CA SER A 219 -10.07 20.18 24.21
C SER A 219 -10.17 18.64 24.28
N PRO A 220 -10.32 18.05 25.49
CA PRO A 220 -10.35 16.59 25.69
C PRO A 220 -11.51 15.90 24.96
N ALA A 221 -12.60 16.61 24.67
CA ALA A 221 -13.73 16.07 23.91
C ALA A 221 -13.37 15.77 22.44
N VAL A 222 -12.38 16.45 21.87
CA VAL A 222 -11.93 16.22 20.49
C VAL A 222 -11.14 14.91 20.38
N ASN A 223 -10.51 14.46 21.47
CA ASN A 223 -9.69 13.24 21.48
C ASN A 223 -10.52 11.94 21.38
N GLU A 224 -11.77 11.93 21.85
CA GLU A 224 -12.63 10.74 21.75
C GLU A 224 -13.08 10.44 20.31
N PHE A 225 -13.15 11.46 19.46
CA PHE A 225 -13.55 11.33 18.06
C PHE A 225 -12.38 11.49 17.09
N MET A 226 -11.13 11.48 17.57
CA MET A 226 -10.00 11.52 16.66
C MET A 226 -9.98 10.26 15.78
N PRO A 227 -9.90 10.42 14.45
CA PRO A 227 -9.81 9.29 13.56
C PRO A 227 -8.57 8.47 13.87
N ALA A 228 -8.67 7.14 13.70
CA ALA A 228 -7.53 6.26 13.88
C ALA A 228 -6.33 6.77 13.07
N LYS A 229 -5.22 7.09 13.76
CA LYS A 229 -4.02 7.59 13.09
C LYS A 229 -3.46 6.48 12.20
N GLY A 230 -3.29 6.79 10.92
CA GLY A 230 -2.72 5.85 9.95
C GLY A 230 -1.22 5.67 10.21
N GLY A 231 -0.67 4.48 9.94
CA GLY A 231 0.74 4.17 10.26
C GLY A 231 1.80 5.00 9.52
N PHE A 232 1.43 5.81 8.52
CA PHE A 232 2.34 6.74 7.83
C PHE A 232 1.98 8.21 8.01
N GLN A 233 1.05 8.51 8.93
CA GLN A 233 0.72 9.88 9.29
C GLN A 233 2.00 10.58 9.79
N ASP A 234 2.16 11.85 9.41
CA ASP A 234 3.28 12.73 9.80
C ASP A 234 4.65 12.42 9.19
N LEU A 235 4.82 11.32 8.44
CA LEU A 235 6.10 10.96 7.82
C LEU A 235 6.39 11.66 6.48
N GLY A 236 5.48 12.50 5.98
CA GLY A 236 5.68 13.22 4.72
C GLY A 236 5.72 12.32 3.47
N ILE A 237 5.32 11.05 3.59
CA ILE A 237 5.53 10.04 2.54
C ILE A 237 4.63 10.31 1.33
N LEU A 238 3.40 10.78 1.57
CA LEU A 238 2.44 11.05 0.50
C LEU A 238 2.88 12.30 -0.29
N GLU A 239 3.28 13.35 0.41
CA GLU A 239 3.82 14.60 -0.13
C GLU A 239 5.09 14.33 -0.93
N HIS A 240 5.98 13.48 -0.41
CA HIS A 240 7.15 13.03 -1.14
C HIS A 240 6.77 12.30 -2.43
N LEU A 241 5.79 11.39 -2.38
CA LEU A 241 5.33 10.64 -3.54
C LEU A 241 4.65 11.54 -4.58
N GLU A 242 3.88 12.53 -4.14
CA GLU A 242 3.36 13.59 -5.00
C GLU A 242 4.47 14.41 -5.64
N SER A 243 5.52 14.78 -4.91
CA SER A 243 6.66 15.52 -5.46
C SER A 243 7.37 14.73 -6.58
N LEU A 244 7.53 13.42 -6.42
CA LEU A 244 8.06 12.51 -7.43
C LEU A 244 7.13 12.42 -8.65
N ALA A 245 5.81 12.47 -8.41
CA ALA A 245 4.80 12.43 -9.44
C ALA A 245 4.58 13.78 -10.17
N ARG A 246 4.86 14.95 -9.57
CA ARG A 246 4.55 16.28 -10.13
C ARG A 246 5.57 16.81 -11.15
N ARG A 247 6.82 16.35 -11.17
CA ARG A 247 7.86 16.79 -12.14
C ARG A 247 7.63 16.36 -13.61
N ILE A 248 6.55 16.77 -14.29
CA ILE A 248 6.57 16.93 -15.75
C ILE A 248 6.80 18.42 -15.92
N GLU A 249 8.05 18.84 -16.03
CA GLU A 249 8.26 19.94 -16.97
C GLU A 249 7.88 19.35 -18.32
N ARG A 250 6.95 20.00 -19.02
CA ARG A 250 6.66 19.60 -20.41
C ARG A 250 8.02 19.59 -21.11
N PRO A 251 8.33 18.56 -21.93
CA PRO A 251 9.58 18.57 -22.66
C PRO A 251 9.67 19.90 -23.39
N LYS A 252 10.69 20.70 -23.04
CA LYS A 252 10.82 22.06 -23.53
C LYS A 252 10.74 22.02 -25.04
N THR A 253 9.83 22.80 -25.62
CA THR A 253 9.65 22.81 -27.07
C THR A 253 10.95 23.23 -27.74
N ARG A 254 11.15 22.88 -29.01
CA ARG A 254 12.37 23.27 -29.76
C ARG A 254 12.62 24.79 -29.67
N ARG A 255 11.54 25.58 -29.62
CA ARG A 255 11.59 27.04 -29.43
C ARG A 255 12.08 27.44 -28.04
N GLU A 256 11.51 26.87 -26.98
CA GLU A 256 11.95 27.13 -25.59
C GLU A 256 13.41 26.71 -25.36
N LYS A 257 13.84 25.57 -25.93
CA LYS A 257 15.25 25.15 -25.88
C LYS A 257 16.17 26.18 -26.56
N ARG A 258 15.77 26.71 -27.73
CA ARG A 258 16.51 27.77 -28.42
C ARG A 258 16.54 29.07 -27.61
N GLU A 259 15.45 29.44 -26.95
CA GLU A 259 15.39 30.63 -26.10
C GLU A 259 16.25 30.48 -24.84
N LEU A 260 16.33 29.29 -24.25
CA LEU A 260 17.24 28.99 -23.14
C LEU A 260 18.70 29.01 -23.56
N MET A 261 19.04 28.41 -24.71
CA MET A 261 20.39 28.49 -25.26
C MET A 261 20.82 29.93 -25.54
N LYS A 262 19.89 30.80 -25.96
CA LYS A 262 20.15 32.23 -26.14
C LYS A 262 20.31 33.00 -24.82
N LYS A 263 19.64 32.57 -23.75
CA LYS A 263 19.67 33.25 -22.43
C LYS A 263 20.86 32.86 -21.56
N SER A 264 21.58 31.79 -21.87
CA SER A 264 22.64 31.28 -21.01
C SER A 264 23.83 30.69 -21.79
N PRO A 265 24.55 31.49 -22.61
CA PRO A 265 25.72 30.99 -23.32
C PRO A 265 26.91 30.62 -22.41
N ASP A 266 27.01 31.20 -21.20
CA ASP A 266 28.24 31.12 -20.39
C ASP A 266 28.14 30.32 -19.07
N THR A 267 27.06 29.58 -18.84
CA THR A 267 26.96 28.70 -17.65
C THR A 267 27.24 27.26 -18.04
N SER A 268 28.53 26.92 -17.94
CA SER A 268 29.16 25.62 -18.23
C SER A 268 28.35 24.39 -17.80
N GLU A 269 28.11 23.52 -18.78
CA GLU A 269 27.39 22.25 -18.71
C GLU A 269 28.09 21.13 -17.90
N GLU A 270 29.17 21.43 -17.17
CA GLU A 270 30.09 20.40 -16.63
C GLU A 270 29.58 19.65 -15.38
N ASN A 271 28.51 20.11 -14.73
CA ASN A 271 28.07 19.50 -13.47
C ASN A 271 26.87 18.53 -13.57
N SER A 272 26.25 18.36 -14.74
CA SER A 272 25.08 17.46 -14.87
C SER A 272 25.42 16.00 -15.23
N ALA A 273 26.66 15.69 -15.62
CA ALA A 273 27.04 14.37 -16.14
C ALA A 273 27.33 13.29 -15.05
N LYS A 274 27.36 13.65 -13.76
CA LYS A 274 27.91 12.78 -12.70
C LYS A 274 26.90 11.99 -11.85
N ASN A 275 25.62 11.95 -12.20
CA ASN A 275 24.65 11.08 -11.51
C ASN A 275 24.21 9.89 -12.38
N PRO A 276 24.97 8.78 -12.42
CA PRO A 276 24.73 7.62 -13.29
C PRO A 276 23.53 6.71 -12.90
N GLN A 277 22.52 7.24 -12.22
CA GLN A 277 21.28 6.50 -11.93
C GLN A 277 20.03 7.25 -12.39
N VAL A 278 20.13 7.92 -13.55
CA VAL A 278 18.98 8.50 -14.24
C VAL A 278 18.19 7.39 -14.92
N PHE A 279 17.34 6.70 -14.16
CA PHE A 279 16.22 6.02 -14.77
C PHE A 279 15.43 7.06 -15.59
N PRO A 280 14.91 6.70 -16.78
CA PRO A 280 14.13 7.65 -17.56
C PRO A 280 13.01 8.18 -16.68
N ASN A 281 13.09 9.47 -16.33
CA ASN A 281 12.22 10.14 -15.35
C ASN A 281 10.73 9.85 -15.62
N ARG A 282 10.38 9.66 -16.90
CA ARG A 282 9.07 9.24 -17.37
C ARG A 282 8.58 7.89 -16.85
N PHE A 283 9.43 6.86 -16.82
CA PHE A 283 9.04 5.54 -16.32
C PHE A 283 8.68 5.62 -14.84
N LEU A 284 9.58 6.13 -14.02
CA LEU A 284 9.38 6.27 -12.57
C LEU A 284 8.14 7.10 -12.29
N LYS A 285 8.02 8.27 -12.93
CA LYS A 285 6.84 9.11 -12.85
C LYS A 285 5.56 8.34 -13.16
N ARG A 286 5.49 7.64 -14.29
CA ARG A 286 4.30 6.87 -14.67
C ARG A 286 3.95 5.82 -13.63
N THR A 287 4.96 5.18 -13.04
CA THR A 287 4.74 4.20 -11.97
C THR A 287 4.29 4.85 -10.67
N HIS A 288 4.81 6.02 -10.30
CA HIS A 288 4.35 6.78 -9.13
C HIS A 288 2.94 7.35 -9.32
N LEU A 289 2.62 7.85 -10.50
CA LEU A 289 1.26 8.27 -10.85
C LEU A 289 0.28 7.08 -10.80
N ALA A 290 0.69 5.91 -11.30
CA ALA A 290 -0.12 4.70 -11.20
C ALA A 290 -0.30 4.25 -9.75
N LEU A 291 0.69 4.48 -8.89
CA LEU A 291 0.60 4.23 -7.45
C LEU A 291 -0.33 5.23 -6.75
N LEU A 292 -0.21 6.53 -7.03
CA LEU A 292 -1.12 7.58 -6.50
C LEU A 292 -2.58 7.28 -6.83
N LYS A 293 -2.85 6.80 -8.06
CA LYS A 293 -4.20 6.40 -8.48
C LYS A 293 -4.80 5.24 -7.67
N ARG A 294 -4.01 4.58 -6.83
CA ARG A 294 -4.41 3.43 -6.00
C ARG A 294 -4.28 3.71 -4.50
N ILE A 295 -3.85 4.91 -4.13
CA ILE A 295 -3.74 5.34 -2.74
C ILE A 295 -5.01 6.12 -2.42
N PRO A 296 -5.93 5.56 -1.62
CA PRO A 296 -7.05 6.34 -1.12
C PRO A 296 -6.55 7.38 -0.12
N LYS A 297 -7.14 8.57 -0.18
CA LYS A 297 -6.97 9.65 0.77
C LYS A 297 -8.25 9.75 1.61
N LEU A 298 -8.13 9.52 2.91
CA LEU A 298 -9.26 9.56 3.83
C LEU A 298 -9.34 10.98 4.41
N THR A 299 -10.47 11.66 4.24
CA THR A 299 -10.72 13.00 4.78
C THR A 299 -11.85 12.92 5.79
N TYR A 300 -11.58 13.28 7.03
CA TYR A 300 -12.58 13.41 8.08
C TYR A 300 -13.10 14.85 8.09
N ARG A 301 -14.40 15.02 7.84
CA ARG A 301 -15.09 16.31 7.88
C ARG A 301 -15.89 16.43 9.16
N SER A 302 -15.41 17.24 10.10
CA SER A 302 -16.16 17.54 11.33
C SER A 302 -17.24 18.59 11.06
N LYS A 303 -18.44 18.40 11.63
CA LYS A 303 -19.57 19.34 11.54
C LYS A 303 -19.72 20.21 12.81
N GLY A 304 -18.76 20.16 13.73
CA GLY A 304 -18.81 20.81 15.03
C GLY A 304 -18.53 19.83 16.17
N PRO A 305 -18.47 20.30 17.42
CA PRO A 305 -18.12 19.47 18.58
C PRO A 305 -19.17 18.39 18.87
N ASP A 306 -20.45 18.67 18.65
CA ASP A 306 -21.55 17.78 19.08
C ASP A 306 -22.04 16.81 18.00
N LYS A 307 -21.54 16.92 16.77
CA LYS A 307 -22.02 16.13 15.63
C LYS A 307 -20.92 15.21 15.13
N PRO A 308 -21.18 13.90 15.01
CA PRO A 308 -20.19 12.99 14.45
C PRO A 308 -19.83 13.44 13.04
N GLY A 309 -18.54 13.56 12.78
CA GLY A 309 -18.06 13.91 11.45
C GLY A 309 -18.33 12.80 10.43
N LYS A 310 -18.16 13.14 9.15
CA LYS A 310 -18.29 12.19 8.05
C LYS A 310 -16.92 11.92 7.46
N PHE A 311 -16.62 10.64 7.21
CA PHE A 311 -15.47 10.24 6.42
C PHE A 311 -15.82 10.27 4.94
N ASP A 312 -14.96 10.92 4.17
CA ASP A 312 -14.99 10.91 2.72
C ASP A 312 -13.67 10.32 2.21
N VAL A 313 -13.72 9.62 1.08
CA VAL A 313 -12.56 8.96 0.49
C VAL A 313 -12.36 9.54 -0.89
N SER A 314 -11.35 10.39 -1.00
CA SER A 314 -10.94 10.99 -2.25
C SER A 314 -9.69 10.31 -2.80
N MET A 315 -9.39 10.56 -4.07
CA MET A 315 -8.06 10.34 -4.61
C MET A 315 -7.22 11.57 -4.27
N PRO A 316 -5.93 11.43 -3.91
CA PRO A 316 -5.03 12.57 -3.86
C PRO A 316 -5.14 13.29 -5.20
N SER A 317 -5.48 14.59 -5.17
CA SER A 317 -5.81 15.35 -6.35
C SER A 317 -4.62 15.33 -7.31
N GLN A 318 -4.69 14.44 -8.28
CA GLN A 318 -3.92 14.64 -9.49
C GLN A 318 -4.45 15.96 -10.02
N GLY A 319 -3.58 16.91 -10.36
CA GLY A 319 -3.97 17.97 -11.28
C GLY A 319 -4.45 17.29 -12.56
N VAL A 320 -5.74 16.93 -12.61
CA VAL A 320 -6.43 16.32 -13.74
C VAL A 320 -6.51 17.42 -14.79
N THR A 321 -5.39 17.63 -15.46
CA THR A 321 -5.45 17.95 -16.86
C THR A 321 -5.03 16.67 -17.55
N ALA A 322 -6.01 16.02 -18.17
CA ALA A 322 -5.81 14.94 -19.13
C ALA A 322 -4.99 15.49 -20.30
N SER A 323 -3.67 15.63 -20.12
CA SER A 323 -2.76 15.97 -21.19
C SER A 323 -2.32 14.68 -21.88
N ARG A 324 -2.55 14.68 -23.20
CA ARG A 324 -2.31 13.62 -24.19
C ARG A 324 -1.10 12.75 -23.86
N ILE A 325 -1.24 11.44 -24.05
CA ILE A 325 -0.16 10.45 -23.96
C ILE A 325 1.01 10.94 -24.85
N PRO A 326 2.19 11.29 -24.30
CA PRO A 326 3.25 11.84 -25.15
C PRO A 326 3.89 10.76 -26.05
N LEU A 327 4.51 11.18 -27.15
CA LEU A 327 5.40 10.36 -27.98
C LEU A 327 6.62 9.89 -27.16
N ILE A 328 7.24 8.76 -27.55
CA ILE A 328 8.42 8.17 -26.89
C ILE A 328 9.63 9.10 -27.07
N ASP A 329 10.42 9.30 -26.01
CA ASP A 329 11.59 10.21 -25.98
C ASP A 329 12.89 9.40 -26.15
N ASP A 330 13.94 9.99 -26.70
CA ASP A 330 15.18 9.33 -27.13
C ASP A 330 15.87 8.58 -25.98
N HIS A 331 15.77 9.11 -24.75
CA HIS A 331 16.32 8.45 -23.57
C HIS A 331 15.55 7.17 -23.16
N ASN A 332 14.24 7.09 -23.45
CA ASN A 332 13.47 5.86 -23.29
C ASN A 332 13.82 4.84 -24.38
N MET A 333 14.23 5.29 -25.57
CA MET A 333 14.70 4.43 -26.65
C MET A 333 16.04 3.79 -26.28
N ILE A 334 17.00 4.56 -25.75
CA ILE A 334 18.29 4.05 -25.26
C ILE A 334 18.09 2.98 -24.19
N TRP A 335 17.13 3.19 -23.28
CA TRP A 335 16.85 2.21 -22.24
C TRP A 335 16.16 0.95 -22.78
N LEU A 336 15.25 1.08 -23.75
CA LEU A 336 14.65 -0.07 -24.44
C LEU A 336 15.68 -0.86 -25.26
N GLN A 337 16.65 -0.18 -25.86
CA GLN A 337 17.76 -0.79 -26.59
C GLN A 337 18.69 -1.54 -25.63
N ARG A 338 19.10 -0.91 -24.53
CA ARG A 338 19.95 -1.56 -23.51
C ARG A 338 19.28 -2.76 -22.84
N ALA A 339 17.96 -2.70 -22.66
CA ALA A 339 17.17 -3.83 -22.16
C ALA A 339 17.01 -4.96 -23.21
N LYS A 340 17.11 -4.66 -24.51
CA LYS A 340 17.18 -5.68 -25.57
C LYS A 340 18.57 -6.31 -25.63
N GLU A 341 19.63 -5.49 -25.61
CA GLU A 341 21.02 -5.96 -25.60
C GLU A 341 21.31 -6.92 -24.44
N LEU A 342 20.83 -6.60 -23.24
CA LEU A 342 20.98 -7.48 -22.07
C LEU A 342 20.20 -8.81 -22.19
N LYS A 343 19.12 -8.85 -22.98
CA LYS A 343 18.39 -10.08 -23.27
C LYS A 343 19.07 -10.93 -24.33
N ASP A 344 19.70 -10.29 -25.31
CA ASP A 344 20.41 -10.98 -26.38
C ASP A 344 21.74 -11.56 -25.87
N LEU A 345 22.37 -10.91 -24.88
CA LEU A 345 23.54 -11.44 -24.15
C LEU A 345 23.22 -12.58 -23.18
N SER A 346 21.93 -12.81 -22.85
CA SER A 346 21.52 -13.87 -21.93
C SER A 346 21.02 -15.13 -22.62
N LYS A 347 21.04 -15.16 -23.96
CA LYS A 347 20.79 -16.35 -24.78
C LYS A 347 22.12 -16.87 -25.27
#